data_AF-A0A7X4DPY2-F1
#
_entry.id   AF-A0A7X4DPY2-F1
#
_cell.length_a   1.000
_cell.length_b   1.000
_cell.length_c   1.000
_cell.angle_alpha   90.00
_cell.angle_beta   90.00
_cell.angle_gamma   90.00
#
_symmetry.space_group_name_H-M   'P 1'
#
loop_
_entity.id
_entity.type
_entity.pdbx_description
1 polymer ?
#
loop_
_entity_poly.entity_id
_entity_poly.type
_entity_poly.pdbx_seq_one_letter_code
_entity_poly.pdbx_strand_id
1 'polypeptide(L)' 'MEREGAGRYLIAPDPGDVRLTRAVEGVDEAGATAEISVVEERPLTIFLNGQEIVTVMTIG' A
#
# COMPACT_ATOMS: atom_id res chain seq x y z
N MET A 1 14.04 -17.04 -9.40
CA MET A 1 14.09 -15.90 -8.44
C MET A 1 13.26 -16.34 -7.24
N GLU A 2 13.92 -16.62 -6.13
CA GLU A 2 13.34 -17.25 -4.94
C GLU A 2 12.24 -16.38 -4.33
N ARG A 3 11.10 -17.00 -3.97
CA ARG A 3 10.03 -16.34 -3.22
C ARG A 3 10.45 -16.24 -1.76
N GLU A 4 11.06 -15.13 -1.39
CA GLU A 4 11.39 -14.84 0.01
C GLU A 4 10.12 -14.46 0.77
N GLY A 5 9.73 -15.25 1.79
CA GLY A 5 8.82 -14.78 2.85
C GLY A 5 7.60 -15.63 3.22
N ALA A 6 7.20 -16.64 2.44
CA ALA A 6 5.95 -17.38 2.74
C ALA A 6 6.05 -18.40 3.90
N GLY A 7 7.20 -18.51 4.57
CA GLY A 7 7.48 -19.60 5.53
C GLY A 7 7.46 -19.24 7.02
N ARG A 8 7.20 -17.99 7.44
CA ARG A 8 7.44 -17.58 8.85
C ARG A 8 6.47 -16.55 9.44
N TYR A 9 5.53 -16.04 8.66
CA TYR A 9 4.63 -14.98 9.10
C TYR A 9 3.17 -15.44 9.04
N LEU A 10 2.43 -15.24 10.12
CA LEU A 10 0.99 -15.49 10.16
C LEU A 10 0.21 -14.48 9.30
N ILE A 11 0.78 -13.28 9.13
CA ILE A 11 0.27 -12.17 8.30
C ILE A 11 1.49 -11.61 7.56
N ALA A 12 1.41 -11.54 6.24
CA ALA A 12 2.46 -11.00 5.38
C ALA A 12 1.86 -10.02 4.36
N PRO A 13 2.61 -9.00 3.94
CA PRO A 13 2.17 -8.13 2.86
C PRO A 13 2.11 -8.90 1.54
N ASP A 14 1.09 -8.64 0.72
CA ASP A 14 1.04 -9.10 -0.67
C ASP A 14 1.49 -7.96 -1.59
N PRO A 15 2.74 -7.97 -2.10
CA PRO A 15 3.25 -6.92 -2.97
C PRO A 15 2.57 -6.89 -4.35
N GLY A 16 1.79 -7.92 -4.70
CA GLY A 16 1.00 -7.96 -5.93
C GLY A 16 -0.45 -7.50 -5.75
N ASP A 17 -0.85 -7.06 -4.55
CA ASP A 17 -2.22 -6.63 -4.30
C ASP A 17 -2.52 -5.34 -5.08
N VAL A 18 -3.52 -5.43 -5.97
CA VAL A 18 -3.95 -4.32 -6.83
C VAL A 18 -4.45 -3.10 -6.05
N ARG A 19 -4.77 -3.26 -4.76
CA ARG A 19 -5.21 -2.17 -3.89
C ARG A 19 -4.08 -1.22 -3.49
N LEU A 20 -2.82 -1.68 -3.56
CA LEU A 20 -1.62 -0.90 -3.20
C LEU A 20 -1.38 0.33 -4.09
N THR A 21 -2.06 0.41 -5.22
CA THR A 21 -1.98 1.54 -6.15
C THR A 21 -3.36 1.94 -6.62
N ARG A 22 -3.59 3.25 -6.77
CA ARG A 22 -4.78 3.81 -7.38
C ARG A 22 -4.42 4.47 -8.72
N ALA A 23 -5.22 4.21 -9.75
CA ALA A 23 -5.15 4.95 -11.00
C ALA A 23 -5.62 6.40 -10.78
N VAL A 24 -4.77 7.35 -11.13
CA VAL A 24 -5.04 8.79 -11.05
C VAL A 24 -4.84 9.38 -12.43
N GLU A 25 -5.81 10.16 -12.90
CA GLU A 25 -5.65 10.98 -14.10
C GLU A 25 -4.79 12.20 -13.78
N GLY A 26 -3.72 12.35 -14.55
CA GLY A 26 -2.83 13.51 -14.52
C GLY A 26 -2.76 14.18 -15.89
N VAL A 27 -2.04 15.29 -15.94
CA VAL A 27 -1.69 15.98 -17.18
C VAL A 27 -0.17 15.94 -17.31
N ASP A 28 0.32 15.51 -18.47
CA ASP A 28 1.75 15.46 -18.76
C ASP A 28 2.31 16.83 -19.16
N GLU A 29 3.61 16.90 -19.47
CA GLU A 29 4.28 18.13 -19.89
C GLU A 29 3.79 18.69 -21.24
N ALA A 30 3.15 17.86 -22.07
CA ALA A 30 2.59 18.24 -23.36
C ALA A 30 1.12 18.71 -23.24
N GLY A 31 0.53 18.63 -22.04
CA GLY A 31 -0.86 18.98 -21.79
C GLY A 31 -1.86 17.87 -22.12
N ALA A 32 -1.40 16.64 -22.34
CA ALA A 32 -2.26 15.49 -22.58
C ALA A 32 -2.65 14.77 -21.28
N THR A 33 -3.85 14.18 -21.26
CA THR A 33 -4.30 13.36 -20.12
C THR A 33 -3.56 12.03 -20.10
N ALA A 34 -3.01 11.68 -18.94
CA ALA A 34 -2.31 10.42 -18.72
C ALA A 34 -2.86 9.73 -17.45
N GLU A 35 -3.01 8.42 -17.48
CA GLU A 35 -3.38 7.62 -16.31
C GLU A 35 -2.11 7.06 -15.66
N ILE A 36 -1.94 7.32 -14.36
CA ILE A 36 -0.74 6.92 -13.60
C ILE A 36 -1.17 6.10 -12.39
N SER A 37 -0.51 4.98 -12.15
CA SER A 37 -0.68 4.19 -10.93
C SER A 37 0.12 4.83 -9.80
N VAL A 38 -0.57 5.46 -8.86
CA VAL A 38 0.03 6.14 -7.71
C VAL A 38 -0.14 5.28 -6.46
N VAL A 39 0.93 5.15 -5.70
CA VAL A 39 0.91 4.46 -4.40
C VAL A 39 0.25 5.39 -3.37
N GLU A 40 -0.74 4.89 -2.64
CA GLU A 40 -1.39 5.63 -1.56
C GLU A 40 -0.84 5.24 -0.18
N GLU A 41 -0.70 6.23 0.69
CA GLU A 41 -0.45 5.99 2.12
C GLU A 41 -1.77 5.99 2.88
N ARG A 42 -2.02 4.95 3.68
CA ARG A 42 -3.20 4.83 4.55
C ARG A 42 -2.79 4.66 6.00
N PRO A 43 -3.43 5.37 6.95
CA PRO A 43 -3.17 5.18 8.37
C PRO A 43 -3.71 3.83 8.84
N LEU A 44 -2.89 3.10 9.59
CA LEU A 44 -3.26 1.86 10.26
C LEU A 44 -3.02 1.99 11.76
N THR A 45 -4.09 1.90 12.54
CA THR A 45 -4.05 1.92 13.99
C THR A 45 -3.96 0.51 14.56
N ILE A 46 -2.96 0.28 15.41
CA ILE A 46 -2.72 -1.00 16.09
C ILE A 46 -3.24 -0.90 17.53
N PHE A 47 -4.11 -1.84 17.88
CA PHE A 47 -4.66 -1.99 19.23
C PHE A 47 -4.07 -3.22 19.93
N LEU A 48 -3.79 -3.10 21.23
CA LEU A 48 -3.45 -4.22 22.10
C LEU A 48 -4.33 -4.15 23.35
N ASN A 49 -5.02 -5.24 23.69
CA ASN A 49 -5.96 -5.30 24.82
C ASN A 49 -7.02 -4.17 24.79
N GLY A 50 -7.48 -3.79 23.59
CA GLY A 50 -8.49 -2.74 23.41
C GLY A 50 -7.98 -1.30 23.55
N GLN A 51 -6.67 -1.08 23.70
CA GLN A 51 -6.05 0.24 23.76
C GLN A 51 -5.25 0.53 22.49
N GLU A 52 -5.38 1.73 21.94
CA GLU A 52 -4.54 2.20 20.83
C GLU A 52 -3.09 2.31 21.32
N ILE A 53 -2.18 1.63 20.62
CA ILE A 53 -0.75 1.61 20.96
C ILE A 53 0.04 2.49 20.00
N VAL A 54 -0.25 2.40 18.70
CA VAL A 54 0.45 3.14 17.65
C VAL A 54 -0.43 3.26 16.42
N THR A 55 -0.29 4.37 15.71
CA THR A 55 -0.79 4.53 14.34
C THR A 55 0.41 4.70 13.40
N VAL A 56 0.47 3.88 12.36
CA VAL A 56 1.53 3.88 11.33
C VAL A 56 0.96 4.25 9.97
N MET A 57 1.75 4.90 9.12
CA MET A 57 1.40 5.05 7.70
C MET A 57 1.83 3.80 6.97
N THR A 58 0.89 3.18 6.28
CA THR A 58 1.10 1.95 5.51
C THR A 58 0.91 2.23 4.04
N ILE A 59 1.65 1.50 3.20
CA ILE A 59 1.37 1.42 1.78
C ILE A 59 0.17 0.48 1.59
N GLY A 60 -0.88 0.96 0.91
CA GLY A 60 -2.17 0.27 0.91
C GLY A 60 -3.03 0.52 -0.31
#